data_AF-A0A348V7X9-F1
#
_entry.id   AF-A0A348V7X9-F1
#
_cell.length_a   1.000
_cell.length_b   1.000
_cell.length_c   1.000
_cell.angle_alpha   90.00
_cell.angle_beta   90.00
_cell.angle_gamma   90.00
#
_symmetry.space_group_name_H-M   'P 1'
#
loop_
_entity.id
_entity.type
_entity.pdbx_description
1 polymer ?
#
loop_
_entity_poly.entity_id
_entity_poly.type
_entity_poly.pdbx_seq_one_letter_code
_entity_poly.pdbx_strand_id
1 'polypeptide(L)'
;MSKALDEQNGKKHTIRWDGEKCYAWIGDKSIMVFPPNDASIKHQEVYSLLNFACRMISKSRVLGLSWESIVEQLDRANVTGNKTWCRDIAQVIRDEFLA
;
A
#
# COMPACT_ATOMS: atom_id res chain seq x y z
N MET A 1 -11.13 -16.19 -6.64
CA MET A 1 -10.97 -14.77 -6.24
C MET A 1 -12.36 -14.23 -5.92
N SER A 2 -12.54 -13.61 -4.76
CA SER A 2 -13.83 -13.07 -4.30
C SER A 2 -14.26 -11.88 -5.18
N LYS A 3 -15.55 -11.82 -5.55
CA LYS A 3 -16.20 -10.76 -6.35
C LYS A 3 -15.92 -9.32 -5.86
N ALA A 4 -15.47 -9.14 -4.62
CA ALA A 4 -15.17 -7.83 -4.03
C ALA A 4 -13.96 -7.10 -4.63
N LEU A 5 -13.05 -7.82 -5.32
CA LEU A 5 -11.90 -7.22 -6.00
C LEU A 5 -12.27 -6.67 -7.39
N ASP A 6 -13.29 -7.24 -8.04
CA ASP A 6 -13.66 -6.89 -9.42
C ASP A 6 -14.38 -5.53 -9.53
N GLU A 7 -14.95 -5.02 -8.43
CA GLU A 7 -15.60 -3.69 -8.36
C GLU A 7 -14.63 -2.54 -8.07
N GLN A 8 -13.40 -2.86 -7.68
CA GLN A 8 -12.38 -1.87 -7.32
C GLN A 8 -11.45 -1.74 -8.54
N ASN A 9 -11.47 -0.62 -9.24
CA ASN A 9 -10.55 -0.36 -10.36
C ASN A 9 -9.13 -0.13 -9.81
N GLY A 10 -8.39 -1.20 -9.55
CA GLY A 10 -7.02 -1.11 -9.06
C GLY A 10 -6.10 -2.12 -9.72
N LYS A 11 -4.81 -1.82 -9.64
CA LYS A 11 -3.74 -2.57 -10.30
C LYS A 11 -2.80 -3.17 -9.28
N LYS A 12 -2.13 -4.25 -9.68
CA LYS A 12 -1.12 -4.92 -8.86
C LYS A 12 0.25 -4.30 -9.13
N HIS A 13 0.90 -3.83 -8.08
CA HIS A 13 2.23 -3.22 -8.10
C HIS A 13 3.17 -4.02 -7.21
N THR A 14 4.46 -4.04 -7.59
CA THR A 14 5.50 -4.56 -6.71
C THR A 14 5.94 -3.44 -5.77
N ILE A 15 5.95 -3.72 -4.47
CA ILE A 15 6.51 -2.83 -3.46
C ILE A 15 7.64 -3.56 -2.72
N ARG A 16 8.58 -2.82 -2.15
CA ARG A 16 9.65 -3.43 -1.35
C ARG A 16 9.45 -3.15 0.13
N TRP A 17 9.65 -4.17 0.94
CA TRP A 17 9.80 -4.05 2.39
C TRP A 17 11.13 -4.66 2.78
N ASP A 18 12.03 -3.87 3.38
CA ASP A 18 13.35 -4.33 3.84
C ASP A 18 14.14 -5.17 2.81
N GLY A 19 14.02 -4.81 1.52
CA GLY A 19 14.65 -5.53 0.40
C GLY A 19 13.84 -6.73 -0.13
N GLU A 20 12.84 -7.23 0.60
CA GLU A 20 11.92 -8.25 0.12
C GLU A 20 10.86 -7.69 -0.83
N LYS A 21 10.52 -8.45 -1.88
CA LYS A 21 9.46 -8.09 -2.82
C LYS A 21 8.11 -8.49 -2.24
N CYS A 22 7.22 -7.53 -2.05
CA CYS A 22 5.81 -7.76 -1.75
C CYS A 22 4.94 -7.26 -2.90
N TYR A 23 3.64 -7.59 -2.86
CA TYR A 23 2.69 -7.09 -3.85
C TYR A 23 1.66 -6.19 -3.18
N ALA A 24 1.44 -5.01 -3.73
CA ALA A 24 0.33 -4.15 -3.35
C ALA A 24 -0.70 -4.13 -4.48
N TRP A 25 -1.96 -4.32 -4.16
CA TRP A 25 -3.06 -3.99 -5.04
C TRP A 25 -3.54 -2.59 -4.65
N ILE A 26 -3.55 -1.63 -5.58
CA ILE A 26 -3.85 -0.21 -5.33
C ILE A 26 -4.93 0.24 -6.31
N GLY A 27 -6.04 0.76 -5.77
CA GLY A 27 -7.12 1.42 -6.50
C GLY A 27 -7.53 2.73 -5.82
N ASP A 28 -8.49 3.48 -6.40
CA ASP A 28 -8.84 4.84 -5.93
C ASP A 28 -9.27 4.91 -4.45
N LYS A 29 -9.76 3.82 -3.85
CA LYS A 29 -10.24 3.80 -2.46
C LYS A 29 -9.67 2.67 -1.61
N SER A 30 -8.76 1.87 -2.15
CA SER A 30 -8.30 0.66 -1.48
C SER A 30 -6.85 0.33 -1.83
N ILE A 31 -6.11 -0.04 -0.78
CA ILE A 31 -4.75 -0.54 -0.85
C ILE A 31 -4.71 -1.82 -0.03
N MET A 32 -4.30 -2.92 -0.66
CA MET A 32 -4.15 -4.24 -0.04
C MET A 32 -2.74 -4.77 -0.28
N VAL A 33 -2.09 -5.32 0.74
CA VAL A 33 -0.74 -5.86 0.59
C VAL A 33 -0.75 -7.38 0.78
N PHE A 34 -0.11 -8.05 -0.17
CA PHE A 34 0.05 -9.49 -0.21
C PHE A 34 1.55 -9.81 -0.04
N PRO A 35 1.89 -10.76 0.85
CA PRO A 35 3.26 -11.19 1.03
C PRO A 35 3.81 -11.85 -0.24
N PRO A 36 5.15 -11.92 -0.41
CA PRO A 36 5.79 -12.64 -1.51
C PRO A 36 5.34 -14.10 -1.60
N ASN A 37 5.14 -14.74 -0.45
CA ASN A 37 4.71 -16.12 -0.29
C ASN A 37 3.69 -16.18 0.87
N ASP A 38 2.50 -16.73 0.64
CA ASP A 38 1.43 -16.88 1.65
C ASP A 38 1.82 -17.73 2.88
N ALA A 39 2.99 -18.39 2.84
CA ALA A 39 3.46 -19.33 3.86
C ALA A 39 4.64 -18.82 4.74
N SER A 40 5.13 -17.60 4.55
CA SER A 40 6.24 -17.08 5.37
C SER A 40 5.75 -16.63 6.75
N ILE A 41 5.59 -17.59 7.68
CA ILE A 41 5.24 -17.33 9.09
C ILE A 41 6.25 -16.38 9.75
N LYS A 42 7.52 -16.40 9.30
CA LYS A 42 8.63 -15.62 9.87
C LYS A 42 8.39 -14.10 9.85
N HIS A 43 7.54 -13.60 8.94
CA HIS A 43 7.25 -12.17 8.80
C HIS A 43 5.75 -11.83 8.93
N GLN A 44 4.95 -12.76 9.47
CA GLN A 44 3.49 -12.59 9.56
C GLN A 44 3.07 -11.35 10.37
N GLU A 45 3.76 -11.05 11.48
CA GLU A 45 3.50 -9.85 12.29
C GLU A 45 3.74 -8.57 11.48
N VAL A 46 4.84 -8.52 10.74
CA VAL A 46 5.19 -7.38 9.88
C VAL A 46 4.14 -7.18 8.79
N TYR A 47 3.77 -8.24 8.07
CA TYR A 47 2.74 -8.14 7.03
C TYR A 47 1.38 -7.75 7.61
N SER A 48 1.07 -8.16 8.84
CA SER A 48 -0.14 -7.75 9.54
C SER A 48 -0.12 -6.24 9.85
N LEU A 49 1.02 -5.70 10.30
CA LEU A 49 1.19 -4.27 10.53
C LEU A 49 1.13 -3.47 9.22
N LEU A 50 1.75 -3.95 8.15
CA LEU A 50 1.70 -3.31 6.84
C LEU A 50 0.29 -3.31 6.25
N ASN A 51 -0.44 -4.43 6.37
CA ASN A 51 -1.84 -4.50 5.99
C ASN A 51 -2.73 -3.58 6.83
N PHE A 52 -2.48 -3.48 8.13
CA PHE A 52 -3.17 -2.53 8.99
C PHE A 52 -2.94 -1.09 8.53
N ALA A 53 -1.69 -0.70 8.24
CA ALA A 53 -1.37 0.63 7.72
C ALA A 53 -2.08 0.91 6.38
N CYS A 54 -2.06 -0.04 5.44
CA CYS A 54 -2.72 0.12 4.15
C CYS A 54 -4.25 0.22 4.28
N ARG A 55 -4.86 -0.50 5.22
CA ARG A 55 -6.29 -0.36 5.55
C ARG A 55 -6.60 1.01 6.13
N MET A 56 -5.73 1.55 6.99
CA MET A 56 -5.89 2.91 7.52
C MET A 56 -5.82 3.95 6.40
N ILE A 57 -4.88 3.83 5.47
CA ILE A 57 -4.79 4.71 4.29
C ILE A 57 -6.07 4.62 3.45
N SER A 58 -6.52 3.40 3.16
CA SER A 58 -7.76 3.15 2.42
C SER A 58 -8.96 3.80 3.10
N LYS A 59 -9.07 3.66 4.43
CA LYS A 59 -10.15 4.27 5.20
C LYS A 59 -10.08 5.80 5.17
N SER A 60 -8.89 6.39 5.32
CA SER A 60 -8.70 7.83 5.19
C SER A 60 -9.14 8.33 3.82
N ARG A 61 -8.80 7.60 2.75
CA ARG A 61 -9.22 7.93 1.40
C ARG A 61 -10.75 7.88 1.23
N VAL A 62 -11.39 6.84 1.75
CA VAL A 62 -12.87 6.72 1.79
C VAL A 62 -13.53 7.85 2.58
N LEU A 63 -12.88 8.35 3.64
CA LEU A 63 -13.35 9.49 4.43
C LEU A 63 -13.10 10.86 3.76
N GLY A 64 -12.56 10.88 2.55
CA GLY A 64 -12.42 12.09 1.75
C GLY A 64 -11.04 12.74 1.78
N LEU A 65 -10.03 12.10 2.39
CA LEU A 65 -8.66 12.60 2.31
C LEU A 65 -8.14 12.54 0.86
N SER A 66 -7.49 13.61 0.40
CA SER A 66 -6.96 13.69 -0.96
C SER A 66 -5.72 12.80 -1.12
N TRP A 67 -5.42 12.40 -2.36
CA TRP A 67 -4.23 11.60 -2.64
C TRP A 67 -2.94 12.36 -2.36
N GLU A 68 -2.92 13.68 -2.60
CA GLU A 68 -1.81 14.57 -2.26
C GLU A 68 -1.52 14.55 -0.75
N SER A 69 -2.57 14.65 0.07
CA SER A 69 -2.46 14.61 1.54
C SER A 69 -1.95 13.25 2.05
N ILE A 70 -2.33 12.16 1.38
CA ILE A 70 -1.87 10.81 1.70
C ILE A 70 -0.39 10.64 1.32
N VAL A 71 -0.02 11.09 0.12
CA VAL A 71 1.37 11.05 -0.38
C VAL A 71 2.30 11.82 0.55
N GLU A 72 1.90 13.03 0.97
CA GLU A 72 2.68 13.83 1.91
C GLU A 72 2.93 13.10 3.24
N GLN A 73 1.91 12.44 3.78
CA GLN A 73 2.06 11.63 5.00
C GLN A 73 2.96 10.42 4.81
N LEU A 74 2.87 9.74 3.66
CA LEU A 74 3.73 8.61 3.31
C LEU A 74 5.20 9.03 3.18
N ASP A 75 5.47 10.16 2.53
CA ASP A 75 6.83 10.70 2.41
C ASP A 75 7.40 11.05 3.78
N ARG A 76 6.62 11.73 4.63
CA ARG A 76 7.00 12.03 6.02
C ARG A 76 7.27 10.77 6.84
N ALA A 77 6.52 9.70 6.60
CA ALA A 77 6.75 8.41 7.27
C ALA A 77 8.04 7.72 6.82
N ASN A 78 8.56 8.04 5.62
CA ASN A 78 9.78 7.48 5.04
C ASN A 78 11.07 8.29 5.35
N VAL A 79 11.02 9.27 6.25
CA VAL A 79 12.17 10.18 6.54
C VAL A 79 13.47 9.45 6.88
N THR A 80 13.40 8.27 7.51
CA THR A 80 14.60 7.47 7.85
C THR A 80 15.09 6.56 6.72
N GLY A 81 14.41 6.53 5.56
CA GLY A 81 14.75 5.66 4.42
C GLY A 81 14.47 4.16 4.62
N ASN A 82 14.18 3.74 5.86
CA ASN A 82 13.98 2.34 6.22
C ASN A 82 12.58 1.81 5.86
N LYS A 83 11.64 2.67 5.48
CA LYS A 83 10.27 2.30 5.10
C LYS A 83 10.07 2.45 3.60
N THR A 84 10.89 1.72 2.83
CA THR A 84 10.88 1.71 1.37
C THR A 84 9.48 1.49 0.78
N TRP A 85 8.61 0.73 1.46
CA TRP A 85 7.23 0.51 1.09
C TRP A 85 6.39 1.81 1.05
N CYS A 86 6.63 2.76 1.97
CA CYS A 86 5.92 4.04 1.99
C CYS A 86 6.20 4.82 0.71
N ARG A 87 7.49 4.89 0.33
CA ARG A 87 7.94 5.55 -0.89
C ARG A 87 7.37 4.87 -2.13
N ASP A 88 7.45 3.54 -2.18
CA ASP A 88 6.99 2.78 -3.35
C ASP A 88 5.47 2.95 -3.55
N ILE A 89 4.66 2.91 -2.48
CA ILE A 89 3.22 3.19 -2.55
C ILE A 89 2.96 4.65 -2.96
N ALA A 90 3.67 5.61 -2.36
CA ALA A 90 3.50 7.02 -2.70
C ALA A 90 3.81 7.29 -4.18
N GLN A 91 4.84 6.64 -4.73
CA GLN A 91 5.17 6.75 -6.14
C GLN A 91 4.06 6.21 -7.03
N VAL A 92 3.53 5.02 -6.73
CA VAL A 92 2.40 4.46 -7.48
C VAL A 92 1.18 5.39 -7.45
N ILE A 93 0.87 5.98 -6.29
CA ILE A 93 -0.26 6.91 -6.18
C ILE A 93 -0.04 8.15 -7.07
N ARG A 94 1.18 8.70 -7.11
CA ARG A 94 1.51 9.82 -7.99
C ARG A 94 1.28 9.45 -9.46
N ASP A 95 1.79 8.30 -9.88
CA ASP A 95 1.76 7.87 -11.27
C ASP A 95 0.33 7.54 -11.76
N GLU A 96 -0.52 6.99 -10.88
CA GLU A 96 -1.86 6.51 -11.25
C GLU A 96 -2.97 7.56 -11.07
N PHE A 97 -2.84 8.46 -10.08
CA PHE A 97 -3.95 9.32 -9.65
C PHE A 97 -3.63 10.82 -9.62
N LEU A 98 -2.36 11.22 -9.70
CA LEU A 98 -1.95 12.63 -9.64
C LEU A 98 -1.22 13.12 -10.90
N ALA A 99 -0.94 12.21 -11.86
CA ALA A 99 -0.38 12.53 -13.17
C ALA A 99 -1.46 13.05 -14.13
#